data_AF-A0A7W0DCK5-F1
#
_entry.id   AF-A0A7W0DCK5-F1
#
_cell.length_a   1.000
_cell.length_b   1.000
_cell.length_c   1.000
_cell.angle_alpha   90.00
_cell.angle_beta   90.00
_cell.angle_gamma   90.00
#
_symmetry.space_group_name_H-M   'P 1'
#
loop_
_entity.id
_entity.type
_entity.pdbx_description
1 polymer ?
#
loop_
_entity_poly.entity_id
_entity_poly.type
_entity_poly.pdbx_seq_one_letter_code
_entity_poly.pdbx_strand_id
1 'polypeptide(L)'
;MTFIVLSLVFQSTTYLYIASVGPLLIVPFLPDIRSGQYIKPNQAKGAVRLITMENKDKSGSDFLVILFEQGFVKWDRGQLYFNLDDVMRDVYVKPDPFAATMTVLKYDLSLHRSKKGWVGISLPQLQQRMSQLSYTTNEINRIVIQLSDVNELLQKTVSQPAAAGRSVGA
;
A
#
# COMPACT_ATOMS: atom_id res chain seq x y z
N MET A 1 15.53 6.81 27.14
CA MET A 1 15.35 7.39 28.50
C MET A 1 16.38 6.90 29.51
N THR A 2 16.86 5.65 29.44
CA THR A 2 17.85 5.09 30.38
C THR A 2 19.17 5.88 30.43
N PHE A 3 19.73 6.28 29.28
CA PHE A 3 21.02 7.00 29.23
C PHE A 3 20.98 8.44 29.76
N ILE A 4 19.85 9.14 29.65
CA ILE A 4 19.68 10.50 30.20
C ILE A 4 19.63 10.43 31.73
N VAL A 5 18.92 9.44 32.27
CA VAL A 5 18.86 9.19 33.72
C VAL A 5 20.24 8.77 34.25
N LEU A 6 20.96 7.88 33.55
CA LEU A 6 22.34 7.53 33.93
C LEU A 6 23.32 8.71 33.85
N SER A 7 23.18 9.61 32.87
CA SER A 7 24.02 10.80 32.75
C SER A 7 23.85 11.76 33.93
N LEU A 8 22.61 11.93 34.41
CA LEU A 8 22.32 12.76 35.59
C LEU A 8 22.81 12.12 36.89
N VAL A 9 22.69 10.80 37.02
CA VAL A 9 23.15 10.05 38.22
C VAL A 9 24.68 9.99 38.30
N PHE A 10 25.38 9.81 37.18
CA PHE A 10 26.84 9.66 37.15
C PHE A 10 27.60 10.95 36.78
N GLN A 11 26.90 12.09 36.62
CA GLN A 11 27.47 13.40 36.27
C GLN A 11 28.46 13.35 35.07
N SER A 12 28.26 12.40 34.16
CA SER A 12 29.21 12.11 33.09
C SER A 12 28.72 12.65 31.76
N THR A 13 29.54 13.53 31.18
CA THR A 13 29.36 14.17 29.88
C THR A 13 29.33 13.15 28.74
N THR A 14 30.05 12.02 28.88
CA THR A 14 30.12 10.95 27.87
C THR A 14 28.75 10.32 27.60
N TYR A 15 27.94 10.08 28.63
CA TYR A 15 26.60 9.52 28.44
C TYR A 15 25.62 10.52 27.82
N LEU A 16 25.84 11.82 28.04
CA LEU A 16 25.05 12.89 27.42
C LEU A 16 25.33 12.97 25.91
N TYR A 17 26.59 12.79 25.50
CA TYR A 17 26.97 12.67 24.08
C TYR A 17 26.37 11.42 23.42
N ILE A 18 26.37 10.27 24.09
CA ILE A 18 25.74 9.06 23.54
C ILE A 18 24.23 9.25 23.42
N ALA A 19 23.58 9.90 24.39
CA ALA A 19 22.15 10.18 24.35
C ALA A 19 21.76 11.16 23.23
N SER A 20 22.64 12.09 22.85
CA SER A 20 22.38 13.04 21.75
C SER A 20 22.68 12.45 20.36
N VAL A 21 23.69 11.58 20.23
CA VAL A 21 24.08 10.96 18.96
C VAL A 21 23.24 9.70 18.63
N GLY A 22 22.79 8.96 19.65
CA GLY A 22 22.00 7.73 19.48
C GLY A 22 20.78 7.88 18.56
N PRO A 23 19.94 8.92 18.70
CA PRO A 23 18.82 9.16 17.81
C PRO A 23 19.22 9.37 16.34
N LEU A 24 20.37 10.01 16.08
CA LEU A 24 20.84 10.30 14.72
C LEU A 24 21.29 9.03 13.98
N LEU A 25 21.85 8.05 14.69
CA LEU A 25 22.29 6.77 14.11
C LEU A 25 21.15 5.83 13.70
N ILE A 26 19.95 6.00 14.27
CA ILE A 26 18.79 5.13 13.98
C ILE A 26 18.06 5.59 12.71
N VAL A 27 18.16 6.87 12.34
CA VAL A 27 17.46 7.46 11.17
C VAL A 27 17.62 6.65 9.87
N PRO A 28 18.83 6.18 9.45
CA PRO A 28 18.96 5.41 8.21
C PRO A 28 18.30 4.02 8.24
N PHE A 29 17.94 3.51 9.42
CA PHE A 29 17.29 2.20 9.59
C PHE A 29 15.78 2.29 9.77
N LEU A 30 15.20 3.50 9.73
CA LEU A 30 13.76 3.67 9.85
C LEU A 30 13.05 3.31 8.54
N PRO A 31 11.99 2.49 8.58
CA PRO A 31 11.19 2.18 7.40
C PRO A 31 10.52 3.45 6.85
N ASP A 32 10.51 3.59 5.52
CA ASP A 32 9.92 4.74 4.82
C ASP A 32 8.39 4.58 4.70
N ILE A 33 7.71 4.60 5.86
CA ILE A 33 6.26 4.35 5.97
C ILE A 33 5.44 5.48 5.35
N ARG A 34 6.00 6.68 5.17
CA ARG A 34 5.24 7.86 4.69
C ARG A 34 5.12 7.94 3.18
N SER A 35 6.05 7.34 2.45
CA SER A 35 6.05 7.44 1.00
C SER A 35 5.13 6.40 0.36
N GLY A 36 4.39 6.85 -0.64
CA GLY A 36 3.60 5.97 -1.50
C GLY A 36 4.46 5.46 -2.66
N GLN A 37 4.36 4.17 -2.95
CA GLN A 37 4.83 3.58 -4.20
C GLN A 37 3.75 3.75 -5.27
N TYR A 38 4.13 4.11 -6.50
CA TYR A 38 3.20 4.23 -7.63
C TYR A 38 3.51 3.16 -8.67
N ILE A 39 2.52 2.35 -9.01
CA ILE A 39 2.55 1.40 -10.11
C ILE A 39 2.18 2.12 -11.39
N LYS A 40 3.05 2.01 -12.39
CA LYS A 40 2.83 2.52 -13.75
C LYS A 40 3.24 1.42 -14.74
N PRO A 41 2.30 0.60 -15.22
CA PRO A 41 2.61 -0.57 -16.07
C PRO A 41 3.43 -0.20 -17.30
N ASN A 42 3.10 0.93 -17.94
CA ASN A 42 3.80 1.42 -19.14
C ASN A 42 5.27 1.78 -18.87
N GLN A 43 5.59 2.26 -17.67
CA GLN A 43 6.97 2.61 -17.29
C GLN A 43 7.75 1.41 -16.73
N ALA A 44 7.05 0.38 -16.24
CA ALA A 44 7.65 -0.78 -15.59
C ALA A 44 8.14 -1.87 -16.57
N LYS A 45 8.14 -1.63 -17.89
CA LYS A 45 8.59 -2.57 -18.93
C LYS A 45 8.04 -4.01 -18.78
N GLY A 46 6.82 -4.14 -18.27
CA GLY A 46 6.15 -5.43 -18.06
C GLY A 46 6.39 -6.10 -16.71
N ALA A 47 7.20 -5.51 -15.81
CA ALA A 47 7.42 -6.00 -14.44
C ALA A 47 6.18 -5.90 -13.55
N VAL A 48 5.17 -5.11 -13.97
CA VAL A 48 3.84 -5.10 -13.35
C VAL A 48 2.77 -5.07 -14.43
N ARG A 49 1.71 -5.83 -14.20
CA ARG A 49 0.51 -5.87 -15.06
C ARG A 49 -0.73 -5.77 -14.20
N LEU A 50 -1.65 -4.90 -14.60
CA LEU A 50 -2.99 -4.84 -14.03
C LEU A 50 -3.94 -5.48 -15.02
N ILE A 51 -4.67 -6.50 -14.58
CA ILE A 51 -5.61 -7.24 -15.41
C ILE A 51 -6.95 -7.36 -14.71
N THR A 52 -8.04 -7.23 -15.47
CA THR A 52 -9.35 -7.68 -15.00
C THR A 52 -9.56 -9.13 -15.36
N MET A 53 -9.93 -9.96 -14.39
CA MET A 53 -10.41 -11.32 -14.62
C MET A 53 -11.93 -11.33 -14.49
N GLU A 54 -12.60 -11.56 -15.62
CA GLU A 54 -14.04 -11.84 -15.64
C GLU A 54 -14.26 -13.30 -15.27
N ASN A 55 -15.14 -13.53 -14.29
CA ASN A 55 -15.54 -14.88 -13.91
C ASN A 55 -16.61 -15.38 -14.90
N LYS A 56 -16.21 -16.24 -15.85
CA LYS A 56 -17.11 -16.77 -16.89
C LYS A 56 -18.22 -17.69 -16.36
N ASP A 57 -18.15 -18.15 -15.10
CA ASP A 57 -19.01 -19.25 -14.63
C ASP A 57 -20.00 -18.95 -13.51
N LYS A 58 -20.11 -17.73 -12.97
CA LYS A 58 -21.23 -17.38 -12.06
C LYS A 58 -21.29 -15.88 -11.74
N SER A 59 -22.52 -15.37 -11.77
CA SER A 59 -22.93 -14.05 -11.29
C SER A 59 -22.17 -13.59 -10.04
N GLY A 60 -21.36 -12.53 -10.17
CA GLY A 60 -21.26 -11.55 -9.08
C GLY A 60 -19.88 -11.06 -8.61
N SER A 61 -18.76 -11.37 -9.25
CA SER A 61 -17.51 -10.66 -8.88
C SER A 61 -16.46 -10.67 -9.97
N ASP A 62 -16.27 -9.50 -10.58
CA ASP A 62 -15.07 -9.21 -11.36
C ASP A 62 -13.92 -8.97 -10.39
N PHE A 63 -12.76 -9.53 -10.69
CA PHE A 63 -11.55 -9.33 -9.90
C PHE A 63 -10.53 -8.51 -10.67
N LEU A 64 -9.97 -7.50 -10.01
CA LEU A 64 -8.78 -6.82 -10.47
C LEU A 64 -7.57 -7.54 -9.90
N VAL A 65 -6.69 -8.01 -10.77
CA VAL A 65 -5.46 -8.72 -10.40
C VAL A 65 -4.27 -7.86 -10.77
N ILE A 66 -3.40 -7.61 -9.80
CA ILE A 66 -2.13 -6.92 -9.98
C ILE A 66 -1.04 -8.00 -9.89
N LEU A 67 -0.39 -8.24 -11.02
CA LEU A 67 0.72 -9.17 -11.15
C LEU A 67 2.02 -8.39 -11.17
N PHE A 68 3.01 -8.83 -10.43
CA PHE A 68 4.30 -8.16 -10.37
C PHE A 68 5.44 -9.15 -10.17
N GLU A 69 6.62 -8.79 -10.65
CA GLU A 69 7.83 -9.55 -10.41
C GLU A 69 8.22 -9.53 -8.93
N GLN A 70 8.88 -10.60 -8.47
CA GLN A 70 9.36 -10.70 -7.10
C GLN A 70 10.29 -9.52 -6.78
N GLY A 71 10.08 -8.88 -5.63
CA GLY A 71 10.85 -7.70 -5.21
C GLY A 71 10.44 -6.38 -5.88
N PHE A 72 9.47 -6.36 -6.79
CA PHE A 72 8.95 -5.11 -7.34
C PHE A 72 8.22 -4.25 -6.29
N VAL A 73 7.39 -4.90 -5.47
CA VAL A 73 6.65 -4.21 -4.40
C VAL A 73 7.58 -3.96 -3.23
N LYS A 74 7.75 -2.69 -2.88
CA LYS A 74 8.52 -2.23 -1.73
C LYS A 74 7.61 -2.23 -0.52
N TRP A 75 7.57 -3.35 0.19
CA TRP A 75 6.67 -3.57 1.32
C TRP A 75 6.94 -2.66 2.53
N ASP A 76 8.11 -2.03 2.60
CA ASP A 76 8.48 -1.03 3.62
C ASP A 76 7.76 0.33 3.45
N ARG A 77 7.03 0.51 2.34
CA ARG A 77 6.28 1.73 2.01
C ARG A 77 4.89 1.73 2.66
N GLY A 78 4.29 2.91 2.79
CA GLY A 78 2.97 3.03 3.40
C GLY A 78 1.84 2.56 2.48
N GLN A 79 1.88 2.95 1.21
CA GLN A 79 0.78 2.72 0.27
C GLN A 79 1.27 2.38 -1.13
N LEU A 80 0.58 1.46 -1.79
CA LEU A 80 0.80 1.08 -3.18
C LEU A 80 -0.33 1.63 -4.03
N TYR A 81 -0.02 2.61 -4.87
CA TYR A 81 -0.98 3.29 -5.71
C TYR A 81 -0.97 2.73 -7.12
N PHE A 82 -2.14 2.48 -7.69
CA PHE A 82 -2.32 2.13 -9.09
C PHE A 82 -3.41 3.00 -9.72
N ASN A 83 -3.34 3.18 -11.04
CA ASN A 83 -4.36 3.87 -11.80
C ASN A 83 -5.33 2.87 -12.43
N LEU A 84 -6.62 3.15 -12.35
CA LEU A 84 -7.68 2.36 -12.99
C LEU A 84 -7.64 2.46 -14.53
N ASP A 85 -7.13 3.57 -15.07
CA ASP A 85 -7.00 3.75 -16.52
C ASP A 85 -5.91 2.84 -17.13
N ASP A 86 -4.94 2.40 -16.32
CA ASP A 86 -3.84 1.55 -16.75
C ASP A 86 -4.20 0.04 -16.71
N VAL A 87 -5.46 -0.28 -16.41
CA VAL A 87 -5.93 -1.66 -16.29
C VAL A 87 -6.16 -2.25 -17.69
N MET A 88 -5.43 -3.32 -17.99
CA MET A 88 -5.55 -4.03 -19.24
C MET A 88 -6.69 -5.05 -19.16
N ARG A 89 -7.58 -5.04 -20.15
CA ARG A 89 -8.64 -6.06 -20.28
C ARG A 89 -8.14 -7.21 -21.15
N ASP A 90 -8.56 -8.44 -20.83
CA ASP A 90 -8.35 -9.64 -21.66
C ASP A 90 -6.90 -10.06 -21.96
N VAL A 91 -5.96 -9.79 -21.05
CA VAL A 91 -4.61 -10.31 -21.19
C VAL A 91 -4.55 -11.73 -20.63
N TYR A 92 -4.36 -12.72 -21.50
CA TYR A 92 -4.08 -14.09 -21.08
C TYR A 92 -2.79 -14.13 -20.25
N VAL A 93 -2.93 -14.40 -18.96
CA VAL A 93 -1.78 -14.59 -18.08
C VAL A 93 -1.60 -16.08 -17.85
N LYS A 94 -0.40 -16.55 -18.16
CA LYS A 94 0.02 -17.93 -17.90
C LYS A 94 -0.19 -18.20 -16.40
N PRO A 95 -1.00 -19.20 -16.02
CA PRO A 95 -1.14 -19.57 -14.62
C PRO A 95 0.21 -20.04 -14.10
N ASP A 96 0.76 -19.29 -13.15
CA ASP A 96 1.96 -19.69 -12.42
C ASP A 96 1.53 -20.49 -11.18
N PRO A 97 1.78 -21.81 -11.13
CA PRO A 97 1.39 -22.66 -10.01
C PRO A 97 2.11 -22.31 -8.69
N PHE A 98 3.17 -21.50 -8.73
CA PHE A 98 3.91 -21.05 -7.56
C PHE A 98 3.58 -19.61 -7.14
N ALA A 99 2.56 -19.00 -7.74
CA ALA A 99 2.18 -17.63 -7.43
C ALA A 99 1.48 -17.50 -6.07
N ALA A 100 2.21 -17.03 -5.05
CA ALA A 100 1.60 -16.68 -3.77
C ALA A 100 0.71 -15.44 -3.94
N THR A 101 -0.54 -15.60 -3.54
CA THR A 101 -1.61 -14.65 -3.85
C THR A 101 -2.10 -13.99 -2.58
N MET A 102 -2.18 -12.67 -2.60
CA MET A 102 -2.73 -11.89 -1.51
C MET A 102 -4.05 -11.25 -1.92
N THR A 103 -5.09 -11.48 -1.11
CA THR A 103 -6.37 -10.80 -1.27
C THR A 103 -6.34 -9.47 -0.53
N VAL A 104 -6.71 -8.41 -1.25
CA VAL A 104 -6.92 -7.07 -0.70
C VAL A 104 -8.38 -6.92 -0.36
N LEU A 105 -8.64 -6.40 0.84
CA LEU A 105 -9.98 -6.21 1.36
C LEU A 105 -10.35 -4.73 1.25
N LYS A 106 -11.64 -4.45 1.20
CA LYS A 106 -12.21 -3.09 1.11
C LYS A 106 -11.57 -2.06 2.04
N TYR A 107 -11.21 -2.46 3.26
CA TYR A 107 -10.63 -1.55 4.26
C TYR A 107 -9.13 -1.26 4.06
N ASP A 108 -8.44 -2.03 3.22
CA ASP A 108 -7.06 -1.74 2.84
C ASP A 108 -6.98 -0.77 1.66
N LEU A 109 -8.11 -0.53 0.99
CA LEU A 109 -8.21 0.34 -0.16
C LEU A 109 -8.51 1.77 0.28
N SER A 110 -7.87 2.71 -0.40
CA SER A 110 -8.04 4.14 -0.18
C SER A 110 -7.95 4.89 -1.50
N LEU A 111 -8.63 6.02 -1.62
CA LEU A 111 -8.50 6.88 -2.79
C LEU A 111 -7.38 7.89 -2.60
N HIS A 112 -6.63 8.14 -3.67
CA HIS A 112 -5.59 9.17 -3.64
C HIS A 112 -6.24 10.56 -3.53
N ARG A 113 -5.92 11.31 -2.46
CA ARG A 113 -6.56 12.59 -2.13
C ARG A 113 -6.52 13.63 -3.26
N SER A 114 -5.44 13.66 -4.04
CA SER A 114 -5.19 14.69 -5.05
C SER A 114 -5.30 14.23 -6.52
N LYS A 115 -5.35 12.92 -6.79
CA LYS A 115 -5.26 12.39 -8.17
C LYS A 115 -6.46 11.50 -8.44
N LYS A 116 -7.29 11.90 -9.39
CA LYS A 116 -8.47 11.13 -9.81
C LYS A 116 -8.02 9.83 -10.48
N GLY A 117 -8.79 8.75 -10.28
CA GLY A 117 -8.50 7.42 -10.85
C GLY A 117 -7.41 6.62 -10.12
N TRP A 118 -6.70 7.23 -9.16
CA TRP A 118 -5.65 6.55 -8.39
C TRP A 118 -6.22 5.93 -7.11
N VAL A 119 -6.04 4.62 -7.01
CA VAL A 119 -6.43 3.80 -5.85
C VAL A 119 -5.17 3.34 -5.14
N GLY A 120 -5.10 3.58 -3.83
CA GLY A 120 -4.02 3.19 -2.94
C GLY A 120 -4.38 1.97 -2.11
N ILE A 121 -3.44 1.05 -1.98
CA ILE A 121 -3.53 -0.16 -1.16
C ILE A 121 -2.59 -0.01 0.03
N SER A 122 -3.07 -0.29 1.25
CA SER A 122 -2.30 -0.21 2.48
C SER A 122 -1.34 -1.40 2.64
N LEU A 123 -0.06 -1.19 2.38
CA LEU A 123 0.97 -2.23 2.50
C LEU A 123 1.20 -2.71 3.94
N PRO A 124 1.18 -1.85 4.98
CA PRO A 124 1.35 -2.32 6.36
C PRO A 124 0.26 -3.29 6.82
N GLN A 125 -0.98 -3.07 6.39
CA GLN A 125 -2.10 -3.95 6.72
C GLN A 125 -1.96 -5.30 6.02
N LEU A 126 -1.51 -5.30 4.77
CA LEU A 126 -1.18 -6.52 4.03
C LEU A 126 -0.04 -7.28 4.69
N GLN A 127 1.06 -6.61 5.06
CA GLN A 127 2.19 -7.22 5.76
C GLN A 127 1.76 -7.87 7.09
N GLN A 128 0.88 -7.22 7.85
CA GLN A 128 0.36 -7.79 9.08
C GLN A 128 -0.40 -9.09 8.81
N ARG A 129 -1.24 -9.15 7.77
CA ARG A 129 -1.94 -10.39 7.38
C ARG A 129 -0.98 -11.44 6.82
N MET A 130 0.05 -11.04 6.10
CA MET A 130 1.08 -11.96 5.59
C MET A 130 1.81 -12.70 6.70
N SER A 131 2.13 -12.00 7.80
CA SER A 131 2.77 -12.62 8.97
C SER A 131 1.97 -13.78 9.56
N GLN A 132 0.66 -13.82 9.31
CA GLN A 132 -0.24 -14.87 9.77
C GLN A 132 -0.39 -16.04 8.78
N LEU A 133 0.05 -15.87 7.52
CA LEU A 133 -0.19 -16.80 6.42
C LEU A 133 1.04 -17.67 6.08
N SER A 134 2.11 -17.63 6.88
CA SER A 134 3.39 -18.33 6.65
C SER A 134 4.08 -17.99 5.32
N TYR A 135 3.63 -16.95 4.61
CA TYR A 135 4.26 -16.47 3.38
C TYR A 135 5.22 -15.31 3.67
N THR A 136 6.34 -15.28 2.97
CA THR A 136 7.27 -14.15 3.03
C THR A 136 6.91 -13.07 2.00
N THR A 137 7.33 -11.83 2.24
CA THR A 137 7.14 -10.68 1.33
C THR A 137 7.76 -10.87 -0.05
N ASN A 138 8.71 -11.79 -0.19
CA ASN A 138 9.39 -12.06 -1.44
C ASN A 138 8.70 -13.12 -2.29
N GLU A 139 7.75 -13.87 -1.72
CA GLU A 139 7.05 -14.95 -2.42
C GLU A 139 5.76 -14.46 -3.08
N ILE A 140 5.18 -13.37 -2.59
CA ILE A 140 3.95 -12.79 -3.14
C ILE A 140 4.26 -12.08 -4.45
N ASN A 141 3.65 -12.56 -5.53
CA ASN A 141 3.76 -12.02 -6.88
C ASN A 141 2.40 -11.63 -7.47
N ARG A 142 1.31 -11.86 -6.73
CA ARG A 142 -0.05 -11.59 -7.15
C ARG A 142 -0.88 -10.96 -6.04
N ILE A 143 -1.48 -9.82 -6.34
CA ILE A 143 -2.50 -9.17 -5.51
C ILE A 143 -3.85 -9.25 -6.22
N VAL A 144 -4.90 -9.65 -5.50
CA VAL A 144 -6.26 -9.77 -6.01
C VAL A 144 -7.18 -8.82 -5.24
N ILE A 145 -7.98 -8.06 -5.97
CA ILE A 145 -8.89 -7.04 -5.45
C ILE A 145 -10.27 -7.29 -6.04
N GLN A 146 -11.32 -7.25 -5.23
CA GLN A 146 -12.68 -7.32 -5.74
C GLN A 146 -13.05 -6.00 -6.41
N LEU A 147 -13.49 -6.03 -7.68
CA LEU A 147 -13.80 -4.81 -8.43
C LEU A 147 -15.00 -4.05 -7.81
N SER A 148 -15.93 -4.77 -7.19
CA SER A 148 -17.05 -4.19 -6.43
C SER A 148 -16.58 -3.25 -5.32
N ASP A 149 -15.54 -3.62 -4.58
CA ASP A 149 -15.00 -2.80 -3.49
C ASP A 149 -14.38 -1.50 -4.02
N VAL A 150 -13.69 -1.59 -5.16
CA VAL A 150 -13.11 -0.43 -5.86
C VAL A 150 -14.21 0.53 -6.33
N ASN A 151 -15.26 -0.01 -6.95
CA ASN A 151 -16.39 0.77 -7.44
C ASN A 151 -17.15 1.46 -6.31
N GLU A 152 -17.35 0.78 -5.17
CA GLU A 152 -18.01 1.38 -4.01
C GLU A 152 -17.19 2.54 -3.43
N LEU A 153 -15.86 2.43 -3.39
CA LEU A 153 -14.98 3.51 -2.95
C LEU A 153 -15.08 4.74 -3.86
N LEU A 154 -15.15 4.53 -5.18
CA LEU A 154 -15.33 5.62 -6.14
C LEU A 154 -16.68 6.32 -5.94
N GLN A 155 -17.76 5.56 -5.75
CA GLN A 155 -19.11 6.10 -5.55
C GLN A 155 -19.25 6.89 -4.24
N LYS A 156 -18.63 6.41 -3.14
CA LYS A 156 -18.67 7.09 -1.84
C LYS A 156 -18.12 8.52 -1.89
N THR A 157 -17.17 8.78 -2.78
CA THR A 157 -16.59 10.12 -2.96
C THR A 157 -17.52 11.07 -3.73
N VAL A 158 -18.35 10.54 -4.63
CA VAL A 158 -19.31 11.35 -5.40
C VAL A 158 -20.49 11.80 -4.52
N SER A 159 -20.86 10.99 -3.53
CA SER A 159 -22.00 11.27 -2.63
C SER A 159 -21.69 12.20 -1.45
N GLN A 160 -20.45 12.70 -1.30
CA GLN A 160 -20.14 13.77 -0.35
C GLN A 160 -20.15 15.12 -1.08
N PRO A 161 -21.30 15.84 -1.11
CA PRO A 161 -21.25 17.26 -1.44
C PRO A 161 -20.39 17.94 -0.39
N ALA A 162 -19.38 18.67 -0.85
CA ALA A 162 -18.61 19.59 -0.03
C ALA A 162 -19.59 20.41 0.80
N ALA A 163 -19.52 20.28 2.12
CA ALA A 163 -20.34 21.05 3.04
C ALA A 163 -20.20 22.52 2.65
N ALA A 164 -21.27 23.05 2.05
CA ALA A 164 -21.35 24.40 1.57
C ALA A 164 -20.94 25.33 2.71
N GLY A 165 -19.98 26.21 2.39
CA GLY A 165 -19.52 27.25 3.30
C GLY A 165 -20.73 27.93 3.93
N ARG A 166 -20.80 27.81 5.25
CA ARG A 166 -21.77 28.50 6.09
C ARG A 166 -21.45 29.98 5.92
N SER A 167 -22.14 30.64 5.00
CA SER A 167 -22.08 32.09 4.82
C SER A 167 -22.45 32.73 6.15
N VAL A 168 -21.49 33.42 6.76
CA VAL A 168 -21.74 34.34 7.86
C VAL A 168 -22.58 35.47 7.28
N GLY A 169 -23.81 35.61 7.76
CA GLY A 169 -24.77 36.62 7.31
C GLY A 169 -25.53 37.21 8.49
N ALA A 170 -25.54 38.55 8.49
CA ALA A 170 -26.18 39.52 9.39
C ALA A 170 -25.44 39.82 10.70
#